data_AF-A0A839ZEX2-F1
#
_entry.id   AF-A0A839ZEX2-F1
#
_cell.length_a   1.000
_cell.length_b   1.000
_cell.length_c   1.000
_cell.angle_alpha   90.00
_cell.angle_beta   90.00
_cell.angle_gamma   90.00
#
_symmetry.space_group_name_H-M   'P 1'
#
loop_
_entity.id
_entity.type
_entity.pdbx_description
1 polymer ?
#
loop_
_entity_poly.entity_id
_entity_poly.type
_entity_poly.pdbx_seq_one_letter_code
_entity_poly.pdbx_strand_id
1 'polypeptide(L)'
;MGDRDRTDGQKDSGRPEVSDTELSGRLSGLGSALDKVRAERQAEEKASKVPDRTSSSAGMALAFRLGSEFVAGVLVGAGLGWAIDRLLGITPWGMIVFMLLGFGAGIMNMLRAAGETGPKTPPKGGA
;
A
#
# COMPACT_ATOMS: atom_id res chain seq x y z
N MET A 1 -38.70 -1.11 -59.63
CA MET A 1 -37.31 -0.68 -59.92
C MET A 1 -37.22 0.78 -59.47
N GLY A 2 -36.73 1.08 -58.27
CA GLY A 2 -35.30 1.12 -57.89
C GLY A 2 -34.89 2.60 -57.94
N ASP A 3 -34.25 3.23 -56.98
CA ASP A 3 -33.65 2.83 -55.71
C ASP A 3 -33.64 4.06 -54.79
N ARG A 4 -33.56 3.79 -53.49
CA ARG A 4 -33.30 4.78 -52.45
C ARG A 4 -31.89 5.36 -52.63
N ASP A 5 -31.66 6.41 -51.86
CA ASP A 5 -30.41 6.67 -51.16
C ASP A 5 -29.50 7.76 -51.76
N ARG A 6 -29.52 8.91 -51.09
CA ARG A 6 -28.33 9.73 -50.83
C ARG A 6 -28.64 10.65 -49.65
N THR A 7 -28.76 10.03 -48.48
CA THR A 7 -28.57 10.72 -47.21
C THR A 7 -27.09 10.71 -46.88
N ASP A 8 -26.31 11.60 -47.48
CA ASP A 8 -24.95 11.84 -46.98
C ASP A 8 -24.94 13.21 -46.32
N GLY A 9 -25.56 13.22 -45.13
CA GLY A 9 -25.45 14.29 -44.17
C GLY A 9 -23.99 14.48 -43.78
N GLN A 10 -23.38 15.49 -44.39
CA GLN A 10 -22.45 16.42 -43.78
C GLN A 10 -22.43 16.29 -42.25
N LYS A 11 -21.39 15.64 -41.71
CA LYS A 11 -20.95 15.85 -40.33
C LYS A 11 -19.59 16.50 -40.36
N ASP A 12 -19.64 17.78 -40.69
CA ASP A 12 -18.69 18.75 -40.16
C ASP A 12 -19.09 19.02 -38.70
N SER A 13 -18.19 18.74 -37.76
CA SER A 13 -18.35 19.09 -36.35
C SER A 13 -16.98 19.17 -35.70
N GLY A 14 -16.35 20.33 -35.85
CA GLY A 14 -15.20 20.72 -35.04
C GLY A 14 -15.53 20.72 -33.54
N ARG A 15 -14.75 19.97 -32.78
CA ARG A 15 -14.45 20.24 -31.37
C ARG A 15 -12.96 19.96 -31.13
N PRO A 16 -12.26 20.75 -30.31
CA PRO A 16 -10.92 20.40 -29.84
C PRO A 16 -11.06 19.27 -28.80
N GLU A 17 -11.42 18.08 -29.28
CA GLU A 17 -11.45 16.84 -28.51
C GLU A 17 -9.98 16.40 -28.38
N VAL A 18 -9.44 16.43 -27.16
CA VAL A 18 -8.10 15.93 -26.85
C VAL A 18 -7.96 14.54 -27.48
N SER A 19 -7.10 14.40 -28.48
CA SER A 19 -7.07 13.20 -29.33
C SER A 19 -6.81 11.93 -28.50
N ASP A 20 -7.56 10.86 -28.74
CA ASP A 20 -7.44 9.59 -28.02
C ASP A 20 -6.01 9.03 -28.00
N THR A 21 -5.22 9.37 -29.01
CA THR A 21 -3.80 9.05 -29.14
C THR A 21 -2.94 9.74 -28.09
N GLU A 22 -3.24 11.00 -27.75
CA GLU A 22 -2.54 11.77 -26.72
C GLU A 22 -2.87 11.27 -25.31
N LEU A 23 -4.14 10.93 -25.05
CA LEU A 23 -4.53 10.28 -23.78
C LEU A 23 -3.85 8.92 -23.63
N SER A 24 -3.84 8.11 -24.69
CA SER A 24 -3.19 6.81 -24.69
C SER A 24 -1.69 6.93 -24.39
N GLY A 25 -1.02 7.95 -24.92
CA GLY A 25 0.37 8.28 -24.58
C GLY A 25 0.56 8.56 -23.09
N ARG A 26 -0.32 9.36 -22.48
CA ARG A 26 -0.27 9.68 -21.04
C ARG A 26 -0.54 8.47 -20.17
N LEU A 27 -1.53 7.64 -20.50
CA LEU A 27 -1.82 6.39 -19.78
C LEU A 27 -0.65 5.41 -19.85
N SER A 28 -0.01 5.28 -21.01
CA SER A 28 1.18 4.44 -21.20
C SER A 28 2.37 4.93 -20.35
N GLY A 29 2.56 6.25 -20.28
CA GLY A 29 3.57 6.87 -19.41
C GLY A 29 3.32 6.63 -17.93
N LEU A 30 2.06 6.75 -17.49
CA LEU A 30 1.66 6.45 -16.11
C LEU A 30 1.83 4.97 -15.77
N GLY A 31 1.45 4.06 -16.67
CA GLY A 31 1.65 2.62 -16.51
C GLY A 31 3.13 2.27 -16.34
N SER A 32 3.98 2.81 -17.20
CA SER A 32 5.43 2.62 -17.13
C SER A 32 6.04 3.16 -15.83
N ALA A 33 5.57 4.31 -15.35
CA ALA A 33 6.02 4.89 -14.08
C ALA A 33 5.57 4.05 -12.87
N LEU A 34 4.32 3.56 -12.88
CA LEU A 34 3.79 2.66 -11.85
C LEU A 34 4.55 1.34 -11.81
N ASP A 35 4.88 0.76 -12.97
CA ASP A 35 5.65 -0.48 -13.05
C ASP A 35 7.08 -0.30 -12.53
N LYS A 36 7.72 0.85 -12.79
CA LYS A 36 9.04 1.18 -12.21
C LYS A 36 8.99 1.30 -10.69
N VAL A 37 8.05 2.07 -10.15
CA VAL A 37 7.90 2.24 -8.69
C VAL A 37 7.57 0.89 -8.04
N ARG A 38 6.72 0.07 -8.68
CA ARG A 38 6.42 -1.27 -8.21
C ARG A 38 7.65 -2.17 -8.24
N ALA A 39 8.48 -2.11 -9.29
CA ALA A 39 9.71 -2.88 -9.38
C ALA A 39 10.74 -2.48 -8.31
N GLU A 40 10.89 -1.18 -8.05
CA GLU A 40 11.77 -0.66 -6.98
C GLU A 40 11.30 -1.12 -5.60
N ARG A 41 10.00 -1.00 -5.30
CA ARG A 41 9.44 -1.51 -4.05
C ARG A 41 9.56 -3.03 -3.93
N GLN A 42 9.37 -3.76 -5.02
CA GLN A 42 9.57 -5.21 -5.04
C GLN A 42 11.03 -5.60 -4.84
N ALA A 43 11.99 -4.80 -5.31
CA ALA A 43 13.41 -5.04 -5.10
C ALA A 43 13.81 -4.80 -3.63
N GLU A 44 13.32 -3.72 -3.00
CA GLU A 44 13.48 -3.48 -1.55
C GLU A 44 12.81 -4.58 -0.71
N GLU A 45 11.60 -5.01 -1.10
CA GLU A 45 10.89 -6.09 -0.41
C GLU A 45 11.56 -7.46 -0.61
N LYS A 46 12.11 -7.75 -1.80
CA LYS A 46 12.87 -8.99 -2.06
C LYS A 46 14.23 -9.02 -1.38
N ALA A 47 14.92 -7.87 -1.27
CA ALA A 47 16.14 -7.76 -0.47
C ALA A 47 15.88 -8.02 1.02
N SER A 48 14.63 -7.82 1.46
CA SER A 48 14.21 -7.95 2.85
C SER A 48 13.47 -9.27 3.17
N LYS A 49 13.24 -10.18 2.20
CA LYS A 49 12.41 -11.38 2.44
C LYS A 49 12.85 -12.68 1.73
N VAL A 50 13.04 -13.71 2.57
CA VAL A 50 13.15 -15.16 2.29
C VAL A 50 12.03 -15.66 1.34
N PRO A 51 12.26 -16.67 0.45
CA PRO A 51 11.49 -16.82 -0.79
C PRO A 51 10.04 -17.28 -0.63
N ASP A 52 9.20 -16.68 -1.46
CA ASP A 52 7.74 -16.75 -1.53
C ASP A 52 7.22 -17.98 -2.31
N ARG A 53 6.20 -18.68 -1.81
CA ARG A 53 5.39 -19.64 -2.58
C ARG A 53 3.90 -19.31 -2.48
N THR A 54 3.43 -18.62 -3.52
CA THR A 54 2.10 -18.55 -4.14
C THR A 54 0.85 -18.36 -3.27
N SER A 55 0.16 -17.25 -3.50
CA SER A 55 -1.28 -16.99 -3.34
C SER A 55 -1.88 -16.99 -1.92
N SER A 56 -1.63 -18.03 -1.10
CA SER A 56 -1.86 -17.99 0.35
C SER A 56 -0.82 -17.10 1.05
N SER A 57 0.31 -16.90 0.37
CA SER A 57 1.46 -16.20 0.90
C SER A 57 1.26 -14.69 1.02
N ALA A 58 0.37 -14.03 0.27
CA ALA A 58 0.24 -12.56 0.36
C ALA A 58 -0.30 -12.09 1.73
N GLY A 59 -1.36 -12.74 2.24
CA GLY A 59 -1.90 -12.45 3.58
C GLY A 59 -0.94 -12.87 4.70
N MET A 60 -0.28 -14.02 4.54
CA MET A 60 0.76 -14.46 5.47
C MET A 60 1.99 -13.56 5.43
N ALA A 61 2.39 -13.07 4.26
CA ALA A 61 3.50 -12.17 4.06
C ALA A 61 3.24 -10.83 4.76
N LEU A 62 2.02 -10.31 4.62
CA LEU A 62 1.60 -9.11 5.32
C LEU A 62 1.60 -9.35 6.83
N ALA A 63 0.98 -10.43 7.30
CA ALA A 63 0.96 -10.80 8.72
C ALA A 63 2.36 -10.97 9.32
N PHE A 64 3.28 -11.63 8.61
CA PHE A 64 4.68 -11.77 9.04
C PHE A 64 5.41 -10.43 9.12
N ARG A 65 5.16 -9.52 8.17
CA ARG A 65 5.77 -8.19 8.17
C ARG A 65 5.26 -7.37 9.37
N LEU A 66 3.94 -7.26 9.54
CA LEU A 66 3.34 -6.59 10.70
C LEU A 66 3.81 -7.22 12.01
N GLY A 67 3.84 -8.56 12.09
CA GLY A 67 4.31 -9.30 13.25
C GLY A 67 5.78 -9.04 13.55
N SER A 68 6.64 -8.97 12.52
CA SER A 68 8.07 -8.70 12.70
C SER A 68 8.35 -7.27 13.16
N GLU A 69 7.60 -6.28 12.64
CA GLU A 69 7.69 -4.89 13.10
C GLU A 69 7.22 -4.77 14.55
N PHE A 70 6.14 -5.48 14.92
CA PHE A 70 5.67 -5.54 16.30
C PHE A 70 6.70 -6.16 17.24
N VAL A 71 7.21 -7.35 16.92
CA VAL A 71 8.18 -8.06 17.76
C VAL A 71 9.49 -7.27 17.88
N ALA A 72 9.97 -6.65 16.79
CA ALA A 72 11.14 -5.78 16.84
C ALA A 72 10.92 -4.60 17.82
N GLY A 73 9.77 -3.92 17.75
CA GLY A 73 9.43 -2.83 18.68
C GLY A 73 9.37 -3.29 20.14
N VAL A 74 8.78 -4.46 20.39
CA VAL A 74 8.72 -5.05 21.75
C VAL A 74 10.11 -5.41 22.28
N LEU A 75 10.96 -6.03 21.45
CA LEU A 75 12.33 -6.39 21.86
C LEU A 75 13.18 -5.15 22.12
N VAL A 76 13.05 -4.11 21.29
CA VAL A 76 13.73 -2.82 21.51
C VAL A 76 13.25 -2.17 22.80
N GLY A 77 11.94 -2.11 23.03
CA GLY A 77 11.35 -1.56 24.27
C GLY A 77 11.79 -2.33 25.52
N ALA A 78 11.79 -3.67 25.47
CA ALA A 78 12.26 -4.52 26.56
C ALA A 78 13.77 -4.33 26.80
N GLY A 79 14.58 -4.25 25.75
CA GLY A 79 16.02 -4.00 25.85
C GLY A 79 16.33 -2.63 26.47
N LEU A 80 15.64 -1.57 26.04
CA LEU A 80 15.77 -0.23 26.61
C LEU A 80 15.30 -0.18 28.07
N GLY A 81 14.14 -0.77 28.36
CA GLY A 81 13.59 -0.84 29.71
C GLY A 81 14.53 -1.55 30.68
N TRP A 82 15.15 -2.65 30.24
CA TRP A 82 16.11 -3.41 31.04
C TRP A 82 17.40 -2.62 31.29
N ALA A 83 17.93 -1.97 30.24
CA ALA A 83 19.11 -1.13 30.37
C ALA A 83 18.88 0.01 31.38
N ILE A 84 17.74 0.71 31.25
CA ILE A 84 17.36 1.82 32.14
C ILE A 84 17.17 1.33 33.57
N ASP A 85 16.48 0.22 33.78
CA ASP A 85 16.31 -0.38 35.10
C ASP A 85 17.64 -0.72 35.76
N ARG A 86 18.62 -1.18 34.97
CA ARG A 86 19.95 -1.53 35.46
C ARG A 86 20.80 -0.30 35.80
N LEU A 87 20.67 0.78 35.02
CA LEU A 87 21.38 2.04 35.21
C LEU A 87 20.85 2.83 36.41
N LEU A 88 19.53 2.87 36.59
CA LEU A 88 18.86 3.65 37.64
C LEU A 88 18.58 2.84 38.91
N GLY A 89 18.73 1.51 38.88
CA GLY A 89 18.46 0.63 40.01
C GLY A 89 16.97 0.51 40.37
N ILE A 90 16.06 0.99 39.51
CA ILE A 90 14.61 1.06 39.74
C ILE A 90 13.84 -0.17 39.26
N THR A 91 14.52 -1.31 39.05
CA THR A 91 13.88 -2.57 38.61
C THR A 91 12.62 -2.89 39.42
N PRO A 92 11.44 -3.09 38.81
CA PRO A 92 11.17 -3.26 37.37
C PRO A 92 10.41 -2.06 36.72
N TRP A 93 10.52 -0.84 37.25
CA TRP A 93 9.67 0.28 36.82
C TRP A 93 9.91 0.72 35.37
N GLY A 94 11.17 0.84 34.96
CA GLY A 94 11.57 1.15 33.59
C GLY A 94 11.14 0.05 32.62
N MET A 95 11.29 -1.22 32.99
CA MET A 95 10.74 -2.34 32.23
C MET A 95 9.22 -2.23 32.07
N ILE A 96 8.45 -1.94 33.12
CA ILE A 96 6.99 -1.81 33.03
C ILE A 96 6.60 -0.66 32.08
N VAL A 97 7.20 0.52 32.24
CA VAL A 97 6.86 1.70 31.43
C VAL A 97 7.22 1.48 29.96
N PHE A 98 8.44 1.00 29.67
CA PHE A 98 8.87 0.75 28.30
C PHE A 98 8.18 -0.44 27.64
N MET A 99 7.79 -1.46 28.41
CA MET A 99 6.98 -2.57 27.91
C MET A 99 5.58 -2.08 27.52
N LEU A 100 4.92 -1.28 28.36
CA LEU A 100 3.63 -0.69 28.04
C LEU A 100 3.70 0.26 26.85
N LEU A 101 4.73 1.10 26.78
CA LEU A 101 4.94 2.03 25.68
C LEU A 101 5.25 1.30 24.36
N GLY A 102 6.15 0.30 24.39
CA GLY A 102 6.49 -0.52 23.22
C GLY A 102 5.30 -1.35 22.73
N PHE A 103 4.52 -1.92 23.66
CA PHE A 103 3.29 -2.64 23.35
C PHE A 103 2.21 -1.72 22.75
N GLY A 104 1.99 -0.55 23.35
CA GLY A 104 1.04 0.45 22.84
C GLY A 104 1.43 0.98 21.46
N ALA A 105 2.71 1.27 21.25
CA ALA A 105 3.24 1.66 19.94
C ALA A 105 3.08 0.53 18.90
N GLY A 106 3.29 -0.73 19.30
CA GLY A 106 3.08 -1.90 18.47
C GLY A 106 1.61 -2.08 18.03
N ILE A 107 0.66 -1.92 18.96
CA ILE A 107 -0.78 -1.94 18.64
C ILE A 107 -1.12 -0.79 17.68
N MET A 108 -0.60 0.41 17.92
CA MET A 108 -0.85 1.56 17.05
C MET A 108 -0.34 1.32 15.63
N ASN A 109 0.83 0.66 15.46
CA ASN A 109 1.34 0.27 14.14
C ASN A 109 0.41 -0.73 13.44
N MET A 110 -0.09 -1.73 14.18
CA MET A 110 -0.98 -2.75 13.63
C MET A 110 -2.34 -2.20 13.21
N LEU A 111 -2.93 -1.32 14.05
CA LEU A 111 -4.20 -0.66 13.74
C LEU A 111 -4.08 0.25 12.51
N ARG A 112 -2.94 0.94 12.34
CA ARG A 112 -2.68 1.76 11.16
C ARG A 112 -2.63 0.91 9.89
N ALA A 113 -1.90 -0.20 9.93
CA ALA A 113 -1.81 -1.14 8.80
C ALA A 113 -3.15 -1.79 8.44
N ALA A 114 -4.03 -2.04 9.42
CA ALA A 114 -5.37 -2.57 9.18
C ALA A 114 -6.36 -1.53 8.63
N GLY A 115 -6.20 -0.25 8.96
CA GLY A 115 -7.06 0.84 8.50
C GLY A 115 -6.81 1.28 7.04
N GLU A 116 -5.61 1.04 6.51
CA GLU A 116 -5.22 1.43 5.15
C GLU A 116 -5.91 0.62 4.04
N THR A 117 -6.59 -0.49 4.37
CA THR A 117 -7.25 -1.39 3.40
C THR A 117 -8.77 -1.22 3.29
N GLY A 118 -9.35 -0.12 3.81
CA GLY A 118 -10.80 0.12 3.72
C GLY A 118 -11.30 0.20 2.26
N PRO A 119 -12.34 -0.57 1.86
CA PRO A 119 -12.83 -0.56 0.48
C PRO A 119 -13.40 0.82 0.13
N LYS A 120 -12.77 1.49 -0.85
CA LYS A 120 -13.37 2.64 -1.50
C LYS A 120 -14.56 2.14 -2.32
N THR A 121 -15.77 2.31 -1.80
CA THR A 121 -17.01 2.05 -2.51
C THR A 121 -16.98 2.79 -3.85
N PRO A 122 -17.09 2.10 -4.99
CA PRO A 122 -17.14 2.77 -6.29
C PRO A 122 -18.42 3.62 -6.39
N PRO A 123 -18.36 4.82 -6.99
CA PRO A 123 -19.52 5.68 -7.16
C PRO A 123 -20.56 4.98 -8.02
N LYS A 124 -21.78 4.81 -7.47
CA LYS A 124 -22.97 4.43 -8.23
C LYS A 124 -23.25 5.53 -9.26
N GLY A 125 -22.86 5.27 -10.51
CA GLY A 125 -23.22 6.10 -11.64
C GLY A 125 -24.68 5.89 -12.04
N GLY A 126 -25.37 7.02 -12.21
CA GLY A 126 -26.40 7.33 -13.22
C GLY A 126 -27.49 6.30 -13.54
N ALA A 127 -28.73 6.69 -13.22
CA ALA A 127 -29.89 6.40 -14.05
C ALA A 127 -30.53 7.75 -14.46
#